data_AF-A0A951CAU6-F1
#
_entry.id   AF-A0A951CAU6-F1
#
_cell.length_a   1.000
_cell.length_b   1.000
_cell.length_c   1.000
_cell.angle_alpha   90.00
_cell.angle_beta   90.00
_cell.angle_gamma   90.00
#
_symmetry.space_group_name_H-M   'P 1'
#
loop_
_entity.id
_entity.type
_entity.pdbx_description
1 polymer ?
#
loop_
_entity_poly.entity_id
_entity_poly.type
_entity_poly.pdbx_seq_one_letter_code
_entity_poly.pdbx_strand_id
1 'polypeptide(L)'
;LVTPIINVLGVPEFRRFTHFIDQCFGDTSWVAQTERSMTFSKEALDMVQAREVVKIVTAVRKFNSTPLYRPNIPTLIVNGEQDSLFILRQATILQAVYPNSCYRVVPRAGHLSNLDNPEVFNSLMEEFLEELSGTERKDLAVRNWLVSVVAQGRQMIRQWASGRATADRQYSIGTLPKTRLEDAAAIVGPMTAEDAER
;
A
#
# COMPACT_ATOMS: atom_id res chain seq x y z
N LEU A 1 34.80 34.30 11.87
CA LEU A 1 34.73 32.89 11.43
C LEU A 1 34.37 32.72 9.95
N VAL A 2 33.68 33.68 9.32
CA VAL A 2 33.23 33.60 7.91
C VAL A 2 34.34 33.87 6.88
N THR A 3 35.17 34.88 7.11
CA THR A 3 36.26 35.30 6.20
C THR A 3 37.32 34.21 5.92
N PRO A 4 37.77 33.41 6.91
CA PRO A 4 38.70 32.31 6.66
C PRO A 4 38.11 31.22 5.76
N ILE A 5 36.81 30.93 5.87
CA ILE A 5 36.14 29.88 5.12
C ILE A 5 35.88 30.31 3.67
N ILE A 6 35.50 31.57 3.44
CA ILE A 6 35.34 32.15 2.10
C ILE A 6 36.68 32.15 1.34
N ASN A 7 37.78 32.44 2.02
CA ASN A 7 39.11 32.44 1.40
C ASN A 7 39.60 31.05 1.00
N VAL A 8 39.12 29.99 1.67
CA VAL A 8 39.50 28.60 1.36
C VAL A 8 38.60 27.97 0.29
N LEU A 9 37.30 28.25 0.31
CA LEU A 9 36.33 27.63 -0.62
C LEU A 9 36.08 28.47 -1.88
N GLY A 10 36.28 29.79 -1.82
CA GLY A 10 35.74 30.72 -2.80
C GLY A 10 34.28 31.09 -2.52
N VAL A 11 33.88 32.29 -2.94
CA VAL A 11 32.54 32.86 -2.69
C VAL A 11 31.39 31.98 -3.23
N PRO A 12 31.45 31.37 -4.43
CA PRO A 12 30.33 30.59 -4.95
C PRO A 12 30.10 29.28 -4.18
N GLU A 13 31.17 28.60 -3.77
CA GLU A 13 31.17 27.31 -3.08
C GLU A 13 30.79 27.51 -1.62
N PHE A 14 31.27 28.59 -0.98
CA PHE A 14 30.77 29.03 0.31
C PHE A 14 29.25 29.29 0.26
N ARG A 15 28.76 30.02 -0.76
CA ARG A 15 27.33 30.30 -0.92
C ARG A 15 26.49 29.03 -1.11
N ARG A 16 26.99 28.04 -1.86
CA ARG A 16 26.33 26.73 -2.01
C ARG A 16 26.32 25.96 -0.69
N PHE A 17 27.40 26.01 0.07
CA PHE A 17 27.50 25.37 1.38
C PHE A 17 26.54 26.01 2.39
N THR A 18 26.52 27.33 2.51
CA THR A 18 25.61 28.03 3.43
C THR A 18 24.15 27.84 3.03
N HIS A 19 23.84 27.86 1.73
CA HIS A 19 22.48 27.57 1.25
C HIS A 19 22.06 26.13 1.51
N PHE A 20 22.98 25.16 1.39
CA PHE A 20 22.72 23.77 1.77
C PHE A 20 22.47 23.63 3.27
N ILE A 21 23.26 24.31 4.11
CA ILE A 21 23.08 24.30 5.56
C ILE A 21 21.77 24.97 5.97
N ASP A 22 21.41 26.09 5.34
CA ASP A 22 20.13 26.79 5.54
C ASP A 22 18.94 25.93 5.08
N GLN A 23 19.08 25.23 3.96
CA GLN A 23 18.11 24.23 3.52
C GLN A 23 18.02 23.04 4.47
N CYS A 24 19.08 22.66 5.18
CA CYS A 24 19.01 21.55 6.14
C CYS A 24 18.52 22.00 7.52
N PHE A 25 18.87 23.20 7.98
CA PHE A 25 18.77 23.59 9.39
C PHE A 25 18.30 25.03 9.63
N GLY A 26 17.98 25.78 8.58
CA GLY A 26 17.43 27.15 8.64
C GLY A 26 15.91 27.18 8.65
N ASP A 27 15.34 28.38 8.46
CA ASP A 27 13.89 28.63 8.53
C ASP A 27 13.10 27.92 7.41
N THR A 28 13.79 27.51 6.34
CA THR A 28 13.26 26.71 5.23
C THR A 28 13.87 25.31 5.23
N SER A 29 14.04 24.71 6.41
CA SER A 29 14.59 23.36 6.51
C SER A 29 13.72 22.37 5.75
N TRP A 30 14.27 21.58 4.83
CA TRP A 30 13.56 20.43 4.27
C TRP A 30 13.65 19.19 5.17
N VAL A 31 14.44 19.25 6.25
CA VAL A 31 14.68 18.11 7.15
C VAL A 31 13.59 18.03 8.23
N ALA A 32 13.24 19.17 8.84
CA ALA A 32 12.30 19.24 9.95
C ALA A 32 11.51 20.55 9.94
N GLN A 33 10.20 20.48 10.22
CA GLN A 33 9.30 21.65 10.26
C GLN A 33 8.92 22.09 11.67
N THR A 34 9.11 21.24 12.69
CA THR A 34 8.81 21.60 14.09
C THR A 34 10.07 21.83 14.90
N GLU A 35 9.98 22.66 15.93
CA GLU A 35 11.10 22.89 16.87
C GLU A 35 11.56 21.58 17.53
N ARG A 36 10.61 20.71 17.86
CA ARG A 36 10.88 19.38 18.41
C ARG A 36 11.68 18.51 17.44
N SER A 37 11.23 18.38 16.20
CA SER A 37 11.93 17.62 15.16
C SER A 37 13.30 18.19 14.85
N MET A 38 13.42 19.52 14.84
CA MET A 38 14.69 20.22 14.60
C MET A 38 15.69 19.96 15.74
N THR A 39 15.23 20.02 16.99
CA THR A 39 16.05 19.71 18.16
C THR A 39 16.52 18.27 18.13
N PHE A 40 15.60 17.32 17.88
CA PHE A 40 15.94 15.92 17.72
C PHE A 40 16.95 15.70 16.59
N SER A 41 16.78 16.36 15.44
CA SER A 41 17.70 16.26 14.31
C SER A 41 19.12 16.72 14.67
N LYS A 42 19.23 17.83 15.40
CA LYS A 42 20.53 18.36 15.86
C LYS A 42 21.18 17.38 16.84
N GLU A 43 20.46 16.92 17.86
CA GLU A 43 20.97 15.95 18.84
C GLU A 43 21.41 14.64 18.16
N ALA A 44 20.63 14.13 17.21
CA ALA A 44 20.97 12.92 16.47
C ALA A 44 22.24 13.11 15.61
N LEU A 45 22.44 14.29 15.02
CA LEU A 45 23.66 14.60 14.27
C LEU A 45 24.88 14.76 15.18
N ASP A 46 24.72 15.31 16.38
CA ASP A 46 25.80 15.46 17.36
C ASP A 46 26.31 14.10 17.88
N MET A 47 25.49 13.04 17.80
CA MET A 47 25.91 11.66 18.10
C MET A 47 26.81 11.06 17.00
N VAL A 48 26.94 11.70 15.84
CA VAL A 48 27.64 11.18 14.67
C VAL A 48 28.86 12.05 14.36
N GLN A 49 30.01 11.40 14.12
CA GLN A 49 31.24 12.14 13.77
C GLN A 49 31.04 12.87 12.43
N ALA A 50 31.50 14.12 12.33
CA ALA A 50 31.27 14.97 11.15
C ALA A 50 31.63 14.32 9.80
N ARG A 51 32.71 13.53 9.74
CA ARG A 51 33.08 12.79 8.51
C ARG A 51 32.05 11.75 8.09
N GLU A 52 31.31 11.17 9.03
CA GLU A 52 30.28 10.16 8.76
C GLU A 52 28.99 10.84 8.29
N VAL A 53 28.67 12.04 8.81
CA VAL A 53 27.58 12.88 8.27
C VAL A 53 27.78 13.17 6.79
N VAL A 54 29.02 13.50 6.38
CA VAL A 54 29.36 13.71 4.96
C VAL A 54 29.07 12.46 4.12
N LYS A 55 29.37 11.26 4.63
CA LYS A 55 29.07 10.00 3.92
C LYS A 55 27.57 9.77 3.80
N ILE A 56 26.80 9.99 4.86
CA ILE A 56 25.34 9.85 4.88
C ILE A 56 24.72 10.80 3.86
N VAL A 57 25.04 12.09 3.92
CA VAL A 57 24.54 13.10 2.97
C VAL A 57 24.94 12.75 1.54
N THR A 58 26.18 12.32 1.32
CA THR A 58 26.64 11.91 -0.02
C THR A 58 25.86 10.70 -0.54
N ALA A 59 25.60 9.70 0.31
CA ALA A 59 24.85 8.50 -0.05
C ALA A 59 23.38 8.84 -0.39
N VAL A 60 22.73 9.64 0.47
CA VAL A 60 21.35 10.09 0.26
C VAL A 60 21.24 10.90 -1.03
N ARG A 61 22.18 11.81 -1.31
CA ARG A 61 22.16 12.62 -2.54
C ARG A 61 22.47 11.82 -3.80
N LYS A 62 23.43 10.88 -3.73
CA LYS A 62 23.78 10.02 -4.87
C LYS A 62 22.62 9.08 -5.22
N PHE A 63 21.84 8.66 -4.23
CA PHE A 63 20.71 7.75 -4.37
C PHE A 63 21.02 6.62 -5.35
N ASN A 64 22.01 5.81 -4.99
CA ASN A 64 22.38 4.69 -5.85
C ASN A 64 21.31 3.61 -5.71
N SER A 65 20.33 3.59 -6.62
CA SER A 65 19.26 2.59 -6.71
C SER A 65 19.81 1.27 -7.23
N THR A 66 20.90 0.78 -6.61
CA THR A 66 21.55 -0.50 -6.87
C THR A 66 20.45 -1.52 -7.16
N PRO A 67 20.52 -2.30 -8.26
CA PRO A 67 19.42 -3.17 -8.65
C PRO A 67 19.29 -4.30 -7.62
N LEU A 68 18.55 -4.01 -6.54
CA LEU A 68 18.11 -4.99 -5.58
C LEU A 68 17.09 -5.87 -6.29
N TYR A 69 17.09 -7.16 -5.97
CA TYR A 69 16.02 -8.09 -6.31
C TYR A 69 14.67 -7.40 -6.09
N ARG A 70 13.82 -7.36 -7.12
CA ARG A 70 12.54 -6.62 -7.15
C ARG A 70 11.38 -7.60 -7.04
N PRO A 71 11.08 -8.16 -5.86
CA PRO A 71 9.89 -8.96 -5.70
C PRO A 71 8.67 -8.06 -5.90
N ASN A 72 7.60 -8.62 -6.46
CA ASN A 72 6.34 -7.92 -6.69
C ASN A 72 5.58 -7.71 -5.37
N ILE A 73 6.12 -6.87 -4.49
CA ILE A 73 5.55 -6.59 -3.16
C ILE A 73 4.87 -5.22 -3.14
N PRO A 74 3.73 -5.11 -2.44
CA PRO A 74 3.15 -3.80 -2.14
C PRO A 74 4.16 -2.91 -1.40
N THR A 75 4.26 -1.64 -1.78
CA THR A 75 5.27 -0.71 -1.24
C THR A 75 4.65 0.66 -0.99
N LEU A 76 4.73 1.17 0.23
CA LEU A 76 4.36 2.55 0.53
C LEU A 76 5.61 3.44 0.47
N ILE A 77 5.54 4.49 -0.33
CA ILE A 77 6.55 5.56 -0.42
C ILE A 77 5.94 6.81 0.21
N VAL A 78 6.59 7.35 1.25
CA VAL A 78 6.12 8.54 1.98
C VAL A 78 7.18 9.63 1.93
N ASN A 79 6.77 10.86 1.64
CA ASN A 79 7.59 12.05 1.77
C ASN A 79 6.89 13.15 2.56
N GLY A 80 7.66 14.08 3.10
CA GLY A 80 7.13 15.35 3.58
C GLY A 80 6.83 16.30 2.41
N GLU A 81 5.83 17.16 2.55
CA GLU A 81 5.52 18.21 1.58
C GLU A 81 6.70 19.17 1.34
N GLN A 82 7.49 19.42 2.37
CA GLN A 82 8.66 20.31 2.33
C GLN A 82 9.98 19.56 2.08
N ASP A 83 9.93 18.27 1.71
CA ASP A 83 11.13 17.54 1.31
C ASP A 83 11.86 18.24 0.14
N SER A 84 13.18 18.11 0.12
CA SER A 84 13.97 18.70 -0.96
C SER A 84 13.67 18.05 -2.30
N LEU A 85 13.84 18.81 -3.39
CA LEU A 85 13.63 18.31 -4.76
C LEU A 85 14.44 17.04 -5.08
N PHE A 86 15.63 16.89 -4.49
CA PHE A 86 16.43 15.70 -4.72
C PHE A 86 15.88 14.46 -4.01
N ILE A 87 15.21 14.61 -2.86
CA ILE A 87 14.49 13.54 -2.18
C ILE A 87 13.22 13.19 -2.95
N LEU A 88 12.43 14.20 -3.35
CA LEU A 88 11.19 13.97 -4.12
C LEU A 88 11.45 13.23 -5.43
N ARG A 89 12.57 13.51 -6.10
CA ARG A 89 13.00 12.76 -7.29
C ARG A 89 13.22 11.26 -7.02
N GLN A 90 13.62 10.89 -5.81
CA GLN A 90 13.83 9.49 -5.43
C GLN A 90 12.51 8.73 -5.40
N ALA A 91 11.42 9.36 -4.96
CA ALA A 91 10.09 8.76 -4.97
C ALA A 91 9.67 8.37 -6.40
N THR A 92 9.91 9.22 -7.40
CA THR A 92 9.64 8.88 -8.81
C THR A 92 10.44 7.67 -9.28
N ILE A 93 11.72 7.58 -8.88
CA ILE A 93 12.57 6.42 -9.22
C ILE A 93 12.04 5.17 -8.54
N LEU A 94 11.69 5.26 -7.25
CA LEU A 94 11.13 4.15 -6.47
C LEU A 94 9.79 3.69 -7.05
N GLN A 95 8.92 4.60 -7.46
CA GLN A 95 7.66 4.24 -8.13
C GLN A 95 7.88 3.46 -9.43
N ALA A 96 8.88 3.84 -10.23
CA ALA A 96 9.23 3.10 -11.44
C ALA A 96 9.85 1.73 -11.14
N VAL A 97 10.52 1.58 -9.99
CA VAL A 97 11.16 0.34 -9.55
C VAL A 97 10.16 -0.63 -8.90
N TYR A 98 9.16 -0.12 -8.20
CA TYR A 98 8.14 -0.88 -7.47
C TYR A 98 6.76 -0.64 -8.10
N PRO A 99 6.32 -1.50 -9.04
CA PRO A 99 5.09 -1.26 -9.81
C PRO A 99 3.82 -1.31 -8.94
N ASN A 100 3.85 -2.02 -7.81
CA ASN A 100 2.75 -2.04 -6.82
C ASN A 100 2.97 -1.01 -5.70
N SER A 101 3.68 0.08 -5.98
CA SER A 101 3.89 1.13 -5.00
C SER A 101 2.76 2.15 -4.98
N CYS A 102 2.49 2.70 -3.80
CA CYS A 102 1.70 3.89 -3.62
C CYS A 102 2.59 5.01 -3.06
N TYR A 103 2.35 6.23 -3.52
CA TYR A 103 3.03 7.42 -3.02
C TYR A 103 2.07 8.30 -2.23
N ARG A 104 2.55 8.78 -1.08
CA ARG A 104 1.80 9.65 -0.17
C ARG A 104 2.69 10.78 0.32
N VAL A 105 2.07 11.91 0.61
CA VAL A 105 2.75 13.12 1.10
C VAL A 105 2.15 13.50 2.45
N VAL A 106 3.02 13.75 3.43
CA VAL A 106 2.64 14.28 4.74
C VAL A 106 2.66 15.82 4.66
N PRO A 107 1.52 16.50 4.87
CA PRO A 107 1.46 17.95 4.78
C PRO A 107 2.18 18.61 5.97
N ARG A 108 2.79 19.78 5.71
CA ARG A 108 3.56 20.56 6.71
C ARG A 108 4.66 19.75 7.41
N ALA A 109 5.31 18.86 6.66
CA ALA A 109 6.37 17.98 7.13
C ALA A 109 7.56 17.98 6.16
N GLY A 110 8.77 17.89 6.70
CA GLY A 110 10.01 17.70 5.96
C GLY A 110 10.39 16.22 5.90
N HIS A 111 11.69 15.96 5.77
CA HIS A 111 12.26 14.63 5.69
C HIS A 111 11.95 13.75 6.90
N LEU A 112 11.91 14.36 8.09
CA LEU A 112 11.50 13.72 9.35
C LEU A 112 9.98 13.77 9.50
N SER A 113 9.25 13.34 8.47
CA SER A 113 7.79 13.50 8.40
C SER A 113 7.04 12.78 9.52
N ASN A 114 7.61 11.68 10.02
CA ASN A 114 7.09 10.93 11.16
C ASN A 114 7.22 11.68 12.49
N LEU A 115 8.09 12.69 12.58
CA LEU A 115 8.24 13.55 13.76
C LEU A 115 7.50 14.88 13.59
N ASP A 116 7.47 15.42 12.37
CA ASP A 116 6.81 16.69 12.08
C ASP A 116 5.28 16.61 12.17
N ASN A 117 4.69 15.50 11.70
CA ASN A 117 3.25 15.29 11.71
C ASN A 117 2.96 13.80 11.92
N PRO A 118 3.20 13.29 13.15
CA PRO A 118 3.07 11.87 13.47
C PRO A 118 1.66 11.36 13.26
N GLU A 119 0.62 12.17 13.47
CA GLU A 119 -0.77 11.78 13.31
C GLU A 119 -1.06 11.38 11.85
N VAL A 120 -0.68 12.23 10.88
CA VAL A 120 -0.88 11.93 9.46
C VAL A 120 0.04 10.81 9.01
N PHE A 121 1.32 10.83 9.42
CA PHE A 121 2.25 9.76 9.06
C PHE A 121 1.76 8.38 9.52
N ASN A 122 1.30 8.28 10.78
CA ASN A 122 0.79 7.03 11.34
C ASN A 122 -0.51 6.60 10.65
N SER A 123 -1.41 7.54 10.35
CA SER A 123 -2.65 7.22 9.62
C SER A 123 -2.36 6.62 8.24
N LEU A 124 -1.41 7.18 7.50
CA LEU A 124 -0.99 6.65 6.18
C LEU A 124 -0.38 5.24 6.29
N MET A 125 0.37 4.97 7.36
CA MET A 125 0.93 3.65 7.64
C MET A 125 -0.16 2.64 8.00
N GLU A 126 -1.11 3.02 8.85
CA GLU A 126 -2.25 2.19 9.25
C GLU A 126 -3.12 1.84 8.05
N GLU A 127 -3.52 2.83 7.25
CA GLU A 127 -4.29 2.63 6.01
C GLU A 127 -3.59 1.63 5.07
N PHE A 128 -2.29 1.80 4.85
CA PHE A 128 -1.53 0.88 4.00
C PHE A 128 -1.52 -0.55 4.57
N LEU A 129 -1.27 -0.73 5.86
CA LEU A 129 -1.27 -2.05 6.49
C LEU A 129 -2.66 -2.71 6.48
N GLU A 130 -3.72 -1.91 6.65
CA GLU A 130 -5.10 -2.36 6.55
C GLU A 130 -5.44 -2.84 5.13
N GLU A 131 -5.03 -2.12 4.09
CA GLU A 131 -5.19 -2.54 2.69
C GLU A 131 -4.55 -3.92 2.41
N LEU A 132 -3.37 -4.17 2.98
CA LEU A 132 -2.67 -5.45 2.86
C LEU A 132 -3.42 -6.59 3.57
N SER A 133 -3.86 -6.35 4.80
CA SER A 133 -4.60 -7.34 5.59
C SER A 133 -6.02 -7.58 5.06
N GLY A 134 -6.63 -6.58 4.43
CA GLY A 134 -7.95 -6.65 3.80
C GLY A 134 -7.94 -7.51 2.54
N THR A 135 -6.85 -7.49 1.78
CA THR A 135 -6.64 -8.34 0.60
C THR A 135 -6.61 -9.83 1.00
N GLU A 136 -5.82 -10.19 2.02
CA GLU A 136 -5.80 -11.57 2.53
C GLU A 136 -7.15 -12.01 3.13
N ARG A 137 -7.85 -11.11 3.82
CA ARG A 137 -9.19 -11.39 4.37
C ARG A 137 -10.23 -11.66 3.29
N LYS A 138 -10.23 -10.88 2.19
CA LYS A 138 -11.15 -11.07 1.07
C LYS A 138 -10.90 -12.40 0.37
N ASP A 139 -9.63 -12.74 0.11
CA ASP A 139 -9.27 -14.01 -0.51
C ASP A 139 -9.68 -15.21 0.35
N LEU A 140 -9.49 -15.12 1.67
CA LEU A 140 -9.92 -16.16 2.59
C LEU A 140 -11.46 -16.26 2.65
N ALA A 141 -12.18 -15.14 2.68
CA ALA A 141 -13.64 -15.11 2.70
C ALA A 141 -14.26 -15.71 1.43
N VAL A 142 -13.75 -15.36 0.24
CA VAL A 142 -14.19 -15.91 -1.05
C VAL A 142 -13.93 -17.41 -1.10
N ARG A 143 -12.74 -17.87 -0.70
CA ARG A 143 -12.41 -19.30 -0.64
C ARG A 143 -13.34 -20.05 0.31
N ASN A 144 -13.59 -19.53 1.51
CA ASN A 144 -14.48 -20.15 2.48
C ASN A 144 -15.93 -20.20 1.98
N TRP A 145 -16.40 -19.14 1.33
CA TRP A 145 -17.71 -19.11 0.68
C TRP A 145 -17.82 -20.17 -0.42
N LEU A 146 -16.85 -20.25 -1.34
CA LEU A 146 -16.83 -21.27 -2.40
C LEU A 146 -16.86 -22.71 -1.85
N VAL A 147 -16.05 -22.98 -0.81
CA VAL A 147 -16.05 -24.28 -0.13
C VAL A 147 -17.43 -24.57 0.48
N SER A 148 -18.09 -23.56 1.06
CA SER A 148 -19.43 -23.73 1.63
C SER A 148 -20.50 -24.03 0.57
N VAL A 149 -20.43 -23.38 -0.60
CA VAL A 149 -21.37 -23.61 -1.71
C VAL A 149 -21.22 -25.04 -2.26
N VAL A 150 -19.99 -25.51 -2.45
CA VAL A 150 -19.72 -26.88 -2.90
C VAL A 150 -20.18 -27.91 -1.86
N ALA A 151 -19.99 -27.63 -0.57
CA ALA A 151 -20.46 -28.50 0.51
C ALA A 151 -21.99 -28.58 0.54
N GLN A 152 -22.69 -27.45 0.43
CA GLN A 152 -24.15 -27.39 0.36
C GLN A 152 -24.71 -28.10 -0.88
N GLY A 153 -24.11 -27.90 -2.05
CA GLY A 153 -24.50 -28.60 -3.28
C GLY A 153 -24.33 -30.12 -3.17
N ARG A 154 -23.23 -30.60 -2.57
CA ARG A 154 -23.02 -32.02 -2.27
C ARG A 154 -24.07 -32.57 -1.30
N GLN A 155 -24.44 -31.79 -0.29
CA GLN A 155 -25.47 -32.17 0.68
C GLN A 155 -26.85 -32.28 -0.01
N MET A 156 -27.22 -31.33 -0.87
CA MET A 156 -28.44 -31.39 -1.66
C MET A 156 -28.50 -32.61 -2.58
N ILE A 157 -27.41 -32.92 -3.29
CA ILE A 157 -27.34 -34.11 -4.15
C ILE A 157 -27.51 -35.40 -3.33
N ARG A 158 -26.88 -35.47 -2.14
CA ARG A 158 -27.04 -36.61 -1.22
C ARG A 158 -28.48 -36.73 -0.73
N GLN A 159 -29.11 -35.62 -0.34
CA GLN A 159 -30.51 -35.60 0.11
C GLN A 159 -31.47 -36.03 -1.00
N TRP A 160 -31.25 -35.56 -2.23
CA TRP A 160 -32.03 -35.97 -3.39
C TRP A 160 -31.80 -37.43 -3.77
N ALA A 161 -30.58 -37.93 -3.69
CA ALA A 161 -30.27 -39.35 -3.89
C ALA A 161 -30.91 -40.24 -2.81
N SER A 162 -30.88 -39.82 -1.53
CA SER A 162 -31.56 -40.55 -0.46
C SER A 162 -33.09 -40.48 -0.57
N GLY A 163 -33.64 -39.35 -1.03
CA GLY A 163 -35.07 -39.17 -1.28
C GLY A 163 -35.58 -40.05 -2.44
N ARG A 164 -34.75 -40.28 -3.47
CA ARG A 164 -35.06 -41.25 -4.53
C ARG A 164 -34.97 -42.70 -4.04
N ALA A 165 -33.99 -43.03 -3.20
CA ALA A 165 -33.90 -44.38 -2.61
C ALA A 165 -35.09 -44.72 -1.69
N THR A 166 -35.73 -43.72 -1.07
CA THR A 166 -36.98 -43.92 -0.31
C THR A 166 -38.22 -44.00 -1.21
N ALA A 167 -38.26 -43.26 -2.31
CA ALA A 167 -39.39 -43.27 -3.25
C ALA A 167 -39.49 -44.59 -4.05
N ASP A 168 -38.34 -45.19 -4.43
CA ASP A 168 -38.29 -46.48 -5.15
C ASP A 168 -38.69 -47.68 -4.29
N ARG A 169 -38.82 -47.51 -2.96
CA ARG A 169 -39.27 -48.58 -2.05
C ARG A 169 -40.78 -48.65 -1.88
N GLN A 170 -41.54 -47.69 -2.44
CA GLN A 170 -42.96 -47.54 -2.18
C GLN A 170 -43.88 -47.77 -3.39
N TYR A 171 -43.34 -48.02 -4.58
CA TYR A 171 -44.13 -48.33 -5.78
C TYR A 171 -43.76 -49.68 -6.40
N SER A 172 -44.44 -50.74 -5.95
CA SER A 172 -44.60 -51.97 -6.73
C SER A 172 -45.79 -51.76 -7.68
N ILE A 173 -45.47 -51.56 -8.96
CA ILE A 173 -46.29 -51.72 -10.18
C ILE A 173 -47.82 -51.66 -10.00
N GLY A 174 -48.36 -50.44 -10.07
CA GLY A 174 -49.73 -50.16 -10.48
C GLY A 174 -49.70 -49.29 -11.75
N THR A 175 -50.45 -49.70 -12.76
CA THR A 175 -50.51 -49.16 -14.13
C THR A 175 -50.64 -47.63 -14.20
N LEU A 176 -49.80 -46.97 -15.01
CA LEU A 176 -49.79 -45.52 -15.22
C LEU A 176 -50.91 -45.05 -16.15
N PRO A 177 -51.65 -43.96 -15.84
CA PRO A 177 -52.33 -43.17 -16.87
C PRO A 177 -51.34 -42.19 -17.52
N LYS A 178 -51.39 -42.11 -18.86
CA LYS A 178 -50.59 -41.16 -19.65
C LYS A 178 -51.20 -39.76 -19.56
N THR A 179 -50.48 -38.80 -18.99
CA THR A 179 -50.73 -37.37 -19.24
C THR A 179 -49.42 -36.58 -19.43
N ARG A 180 -49.34 -36.04 -20.65
CA ARG A 180 -48.55 -34.99 -21.32
C ARG A 180 -47.35 -34.28 -20.65
N LEU A 181 -46.33 -34.12 -21.48
CA LEU A 181 -45.05 -33.38 -21.32
C LEU A 181 -45.17 -31.85 -21.38
N GLU A 182 -46.34 -31.25 -21.17
CA GLU A 182 -46.58 -29.85 -21.53
C GLU A 182 -46.51 -28.86 -20.33
N ASP A 183 -46.41 -29.34 -19.09
CA ASP A 183 -46.49 -28.47 -17.89
C ASP A 183 -45.14 -27.99 -17.33
N ALA A 184 -44.00 -28.31 -17.95
CA ALA A 184 -42.67 -27.95 -17.44
C ALA A 184 -42.14 -26.57 -17.90
N ALA A 185 -42.91 -25.79 -18.66
CA ALA A 185 -42.44 -24.54 -19.26
C ALA A 185 -42.74 -23.26 -18.46
N ALA A 186 -43.29 -23.32 -17.24
CA ALA A 186 -43.84 -22.14 -16.56
C ALA A 186 -43.01 -21.56 -15.39
N ILE A 187 -41.77 -22.00 -15.13
CA ILE A 187 -41.03 -21.57 -13.90
C ILE A 187 -39.83 -20.66 -14.17
N VAL A 188 -39.42 -20.41 -15.41
CA VAL A 188 -38.32 -19.46 -15.68
C VAL A 188 -38.68 -18.53 -16.83
N GLY A 189 -39.09 -17.31 -16.51
CA GLY A 189 -39.16 -16.21 -17.48
C GLY A 189 -37.76 -15.74 -17.89
N PRO A 190 -37.57 -15.16 -19.09
CA PRO A 190 -36.26 -14.75 -19.56
C PRO A 190 -35.75 -13.52 -18.78
N MET A 191 -34.55 -13.62 -18.22
CA MET A 191 -33.83 -12.54 -17.54
C MET A 191 -33.28 -11.56 -18.58
N THR A 192 -33.60 -10.28 -18.46
CA THR A 192 -33.13 -9.23 -19.39
C THR A 192 -31.77 -8.69 -18.99
N ALA A 193 -31.03 -8.16 -19.97
CA ALA A 193 -29.63 -7.76 -19.84
C ALA A 193 -29.33 -6.59 -18.88
N GLU A 194 -30.34 -5.99 -18.21
CA GLU A 194 -30.14 -4.92 -17.22
C GLU A 194 -29.86 -5.42 -15.79
N ASP A 195 -30.06 -6.72 -15.50
CA ASP A 195 -29.85 -7.28 -14.15
C ASP A 195 -28.37 -7.63 -13.84
N ALA A 196 -27.44 -7.37 -14.78
CA ALA A 196 -26.04 -7.78 -14.68
C ALA A 196 -25.06 -6.68 -14.19
N GLU A 197 -25.51 -5.46 -13.90
CA GLU A 197 -24.64 -4.34 -13.49
C GLU A 197 -25.02 -3.67 -12.14
N ARG A 198 -25.46 -4.45 -11.14
CA ARG A 198 -25.47 -4.01 -9.73
C ARG A 198 -24.72 -4.95 -8.82
#